data_AF-A0A2A8BYG3-F1
#
_entry.id   AF-A0A2A8BYG3-F1
#
_cell.length_a   1.000
_cell.length_b   1.000
_cell.length_c   1.000
_cell.angle_alpha   90.00
_cell.angle_beta   90.00
_cell.angle_gamma   90.00
#
_symmetry.space_group_name_H-M   'P 1'
#
loop_
_entity.id
_entity.type
_entity.pdbx_description
1 polymer ?
#
loop_
_entity_poly.entity_id
_entity_poly.type
_entity_poly.pdbx_seq_one_letter_code
_entity_poly.pdbx_strand_id
1 'polypeptide(L)'
;MHKTKSFTVQQGNEYINVIEFYKLKKDGTPCQNPFKRVGASPSGVRMKYCNKCGTWRTFIYGFRMNKANKDGKNATCRPCERKYFAAYDKTQEGQERFVRRREREERIHTAPSKYRDRIVKHFGNRCPITGSRDWTFDHVVPLAWDVKIVEYGNIIPMSTKLNKIKKDKNLFDFVENDLTELERTRFNLVVLPFLAAENHMSIDRYKEYINTTYQAAKK
;
A
#
# COMPACT_ATOMS: atom_id res chain seq x y z
N MET A 1 35.73 -5.20 0.59
CA MET A 1 36.34 -5.19 1.94
C MET A 1 35.74 -4.01 2.71
N HIS A 2 35.32 -4.18 3.98
CA HIS A 2 34.61 -3.15 4.75
C HIS A 2 35.35 -2.85 6.05
N LYS A 3 35.29 -1.60 6.51
CA LYS A 3 35.79 -1.21 7.84
C LYS A 3 34.61 -0.91 8.76
N THR A 4 34.70 -1.37 10.00
CA THR A 4 33.72 -1.09 11.05
C THR A 4 34.29 -0.13 12.08
N LYS A 5 33.42 0.68 12.67
CA LYS A 5 33.73 1.54 13.82
C LYS A 5 32.65 1.35 14.86
N SER A 6 33.02 0.96 16.07
CA SER A 6 32.13 0.86 17.22
C SER A 6 32.36 2.02 18.19
N PHE A 7 31.29 2.58 18.73
CA PHE A 7 31.34 3.65 19.74
C PHE A 7 29.99 3.76 20.45
N THR A 8 29.97 4.48 21.57
CA THR A 8 28.74 4.78 22.32
C THR A 8 28.32 6.22 22.07
N VAL A 9 27.04 6.43 21.81
CA VAL A 9 26.42 7.76 21.72
C VAL A 9 25.54 7.97 22.93
N GLN A 10 25.70 9.11 23.60
CA GLN A 10 24.74 9.58 24.60
C GLN A 10 23.72 10.48 23.92
N GLN A 11 22.43 10.17 24.05
CA GLN A 11 21.34 10.96 23.50
C GLN A 11 20.26 11.17 24.56
N GLY A 12 20.24 12.36 25.17
CA GLY A 12 19.45 12.59 26.38
C GLY A 12 19.92 11.67 27.50
N ASN A 13 19.00 10.91 28.10
CA ASN A 13 19.29 9.98 29.19
C ASN A 13 19.58 8.55 28.68
N GLU A 14 19.68 8.34 27.37
CA GLU A 14 19.95 7.03 26.77
C GLU A 14 21.40 6.94 26.27
N TYR A 15 22.05 5.82 26.58
CA TYR A 15 23.28 5.39 25.91
C TYR A 15 22.93 4.44 24.77
N ILE A 16 23.67 4.54 23.67
CA ILE A 16 23.41 3.76 22.46
C ILE A 16 24.73 3.22 21.94
N ASN A 17 24.86 1.90 21.91
CA ASN A 17 25.99 1.20 21.32
C ASN A 17 25.80 1.20 19.81
N VAL A 18 26.68 1.87 19.08
CA VAL A 18 26.61 2.07 17.63
C VAL A 18 27.74 1.33 16.93
N ILE A 19 27.39 0.69 15.81
CA ILE A 19 28.34 0.14 14.85
C ILE A 19 28.07 0.77 13.49
N GLU A 20 29.07 1.46 12.96
CA GLU A 20 29.06 2.04 11.62
C GLU A 20 29.89 1.20 10.65
N PHE A 21 29.40 1.06 9.42
CA PHE A 21 30.04 0.29 8.36
C PHE A 21 30.43 1.21 7.21
N TYR A 22 31.69 1.14 6.81
CA TYR A 22 32.28 1.96 5.76
C TYR A 22 32.74 1.09 4.60
N LYS A 23 32.53 1.59 3.38
CA LYS A 23 33.19 1.05 2.18
C LYS A 23 34.65 1.51 2.21
N LEU A 24 35.55 0.66 1.75
CA LEU A 24 36.95 1.02 1.54
C LEU A 24 37.14 1.50 0.10
N LYS A 25 37.94 2.55 -0.08
CA LYS A 25 38.43 3.02 -1.37
C LYS A 25 39.54 2.10 -1.89
N LYS A 26 39.98 2.32 -3.13
CA LYS A 26 41.08 1.55 -3.75
C LYS A 26 42.40 1.65 -2.96
N ASP A 27 42.63 2.80 -2.30
CA ASP A 27 43.80 3.07 -1.45
C ASP A 27 43.70 2.46 -0.03
N GLY A 28 42.63 1.69 0.27
CA GLY A 28 42.40 1.09 1.58
C GLY A 28 41.83 2.05 2.64
N THR A 29 41.65 3.33 2.33
CA THR A 29 41.03 4.30 3.26
C THR A 29 39.50 4.16 3.26
N PRO A 30 38.82 4.36 4.41
CA PRO A 30 37.36 4.33 4.46
C PRO A 30 36.76 5.57 3.77
N CYS A 31 35.61 5.38 3.11
CA CYS A 31 34.78 6.49 2.66
C CYS A 31 34.34 7.36 3.84
N GLN A 32 34.12 8.67 3.62
CA GLN A 32 33.74 9.60 4.68
C GLN A 32 32.40 9.23 5.35
N ASN A 33 31.42 8.78 4.57
CA ASN A 33 30.10 8.45 5.06
C ASN A 33 29.92 6.94 5.22
N PRO A 34 29.40 6.47 6.37
CA PRO A 34 29.06 5.08 6.54
C PRO A 34 27.84 4.73 5.69
N PHE A 35 27.86 3.56 5.05
CA PHE A 35 26.74 3.09 4.22
C PHE A 35 25.67 2.37 5.07
N LYS A 36 26.01 1.97 6.30
CA LYS A 36 25.08 1.34 7.25
C LYS A 36 25.44 1.75 8.67
N ARG A 37 24.41 1.98 9.48
CA ARG A 37 24.52 2.19 10.93
C ARG A 37 23.60 1.19 11.63
N VAL A 38 24.10 0.56 12.68
CA VAL A 38 23.33 -0.32 13.56
C VAL A 38 23.50 0.21 14.98
N GLY A 39 22.40 0.33 15.72
CA GLY A 39 22.44 0.79 17.11
C GLY A 39 21.58 -0.09 17.99
N ALA A 40 21.98 -0.20 19.26
CA ALA A 40 21.18 -0.83 20.30
C ALA A 40 21.39 -0.11 21.64
N SER A 41 20.35 -0.05 22.47
CA SER A 41 20.50 0.34 23.88
C SER A 41 21.35 -0.69 24.65
N PRO A 42 21.89 -0.36 25.84
CA PRO A 42 22.50 -1.33 26.76
C PRO A 42 21.60 -2.53 27.06
N SER A 43 20.29 -2.32 27.14
CA SER A 43 19.28 -3.38 27.33
C SER A 43 18.99 -4.22 26.07
N GLY A 44 19.74 -4.05 24.98
CA GLY A 44 19.56 -4.81 23.74
C GLY A 44 18.41 -4.34 22.84
N VAL A 45 17.63 -3.33 23.23
CA VAL A 45 16.59 -2.73 22.38
C VAL A 45 17.22 -2.16 21.11
N ARG A 46 16.73 -2.62 19.94
CA ARG A 46 17.21 -2.18 18.63
C ARG A 46 16.84 -0.73 18.36
N MET A 47 17.86 0.07 18.02
CA MET A 47 17.76 1.48 17.67
C MET A 47 18.02 1.68 16.18
N LYS A 48 17.41 2.72 15.61
CA LYS A 48 17.62 3.15 14.22
C LYS A 48 17.87 4.65 14.16
N TYR A 49 18.83 5.02 13.33
CA TYR A 49 19.24 6.40 13.09
C TYR A 49 18.31 7.06 12.07
N CYS A 50 17.75 8.22 12.40
CA CYS A 50 16.97 9.03 11.47
C CYS A 50 17.91 9.86 10.60
N ASN A 51 17.87 9.67 9.28
CA ASN A 51 18.73 10.42 8.35
C ASN A 51 18.34 11.90 8.17
N LYS A 52 17.19 12.33 8.72
CA LYS A 52 16.72 13.72 8.63
C LYS A 52 17.06 14.58 9.83
N CYS A 53 16.81 14.09 11.05
CA CYS A 53 17.10 14.85 12.28
C CYS A 53 18.35 14.37 13.00
N GLY A 54 19.03 13.34 12.51
CA GLY A 54 20.26 12.83 13.11
C GLY A 54 20.09 12.16 14.48
N THR A 55 18.85 11.85 14.89
CA THR A 55 18.59 11.22 16.20
C THR A 55 18.35 9.73 16.06
N TRP A 56 18.83 8.97 17.03
CA TRP A 56 18.47 7.57 17.24
C TRP A 56 17.10 7.44 17.89
N ARG A 57 16.30 6.48 17.43
CA ARG A 57 15.01 6.15 18.04
C ARG A 57 14.81 4.65 18.01
N THR A 58 13.92 4.16 18.86
CA THR A 58 13.54 2.74 18.85
C THR A 58 13.09 2.32 17.45
N PHE A 59 13.59 1.18 16.98
CA PHE A 59 13.29 0.69 15.64
C PHE A 59 11.79 0.45 15.44
N ILE A 60 11.11 -0.05 16.47
CA ILE A 60 9.69 -0.41 16.43
C ILE A 60 8.79 0.83 16.44
N TYR A 61 8.96 1.73 17.41
CA TYR A 61 8.04 2.84 17.64
C TYR A 61 8.49 4.14 16.97
N GLY A 62 9.80 4.34 16.79
CA GLY A 62 10.36 5.56 16.21
C GLY A 62 10.10 5.73 14.71
N PHE A 63 9.77 4.64 13.99
CA PHE A 63 9.68 4.62 12.52
C PHE A 63 8.41 3.92 12.03
N ARG A 64 7.80 4.46 10.96
CA ARG A 64 6.66 3.83 10.29
C ARG A 64 7.11 2.60 9.49
N MET A 65 6.21 1.65 9.34
CA MET A 65 6.43 0.48 8.49
C MET A 65 6.44 0.88 7.03
N ASN A 66 7.42 0.40 6.29
CA ASN A 66 7.50 0.50 4.85
C ASN A 66 8.16 -0.75 4.30
N LYS A 67 7.34 -1.67 3.80
CA LYS A 67 7.78 -2.98 3.28
C LYS A 67 8.62 -2.87 2.02
N ALA A 68 8.63 -1.73 1.33
CA ALA A 68 9.50 -1.51 0.17
C ALA A 68 10.97 -1.34 0.56
N ASN A 69 11.24 -0.91 1.80
CA ASN A 69 12.61 -0.75 2.29
C ASN A 69 13.16 -2.09 2.80
N LYS A 70 14.48 -2.30 2.63
CA LYS A 70 15.19 -3.53 3.02
C LYS A 70 14.97 -3.92 4.49
N ASP A 71 14.83 -2.95 5.39
CA ASP A 71 14.60 -3.18 6.81
C ASP A 71 13.13 -3.03 7.22
N GLY A 72 12.21 -2.86 6.27
CA GLY A 72 10.77 -2.76 6.53
C GLY A 72 10.35 -1.47 7.23
N LYS A 73 11.22 -0.46 7.35
CA LYS A 73 10.97 0.81 8.05
C LYS A 73 11.36 2.01 7.20
N ASN A 74 10.71 3.15 7.41
CA ASN A 74 11.14 4.41 6.81
C ASN A 74 12.53 4.85 7.30
N ALA A 75 13.28 5.56 6.45
CA ALA A 75 14.59 6.11 6.81
C ALA A 75 14.48 7.30 7.77
N THR A 76 13.35 8.01 7.71
CA THR A 76 13.00 9.14 8.57
C THR A 76 12.09 8.69 9.71
N CYS A 77 12.25 9.31 10.88
CA CYS A 77 11.45 9.00 12.05
C CYS A 77 10.04 9.60 11.98
N ARG A 78 9.10 9.05 12.75
CA ARG A 78 7.71 9.51 12.84
C ARG A 78 7.57 11.02 13.11
N PRO A 79 8.33 11.64 14.04
CA PRO A 79 8.25 13.10 14.24
C PRO A 79 8.65 13.90 12.99
N CYS A 80 9.72 13.48 12.32
CA CYS A 80 10.19 14.13 11.09
C CYS A 80 9.18 14.01 9.94
N GLU A 81 8.55 12.85 9.80
CA GLU A 81 7.47 12.64 8.82
C GLU A 81 6.25 13.50 9.17
N ARG A 82 5.84 13.54 10.45
CA ARG A 82 4.70 14.36 10.89
C ARG A 82 4.94 15.84 10.61
N LYS A 83 6.11 16.37 10.95
CA LYS A 83 6.47 17.77 10.66
C LYS A 83 6.48 18.05 9.16
N TYR A 84 6.97 17.10 8.35
CA TYR A 84 6.94 17.22 6.90
C TYR A 84 5.52 17.29 6.36
N PHE A 85 4.67 16.31 6.69
CA PHE A 85 3.28 16.30 6.21
C PHE A 85 2.48 17.50 6.72
N ALA A 86 2.67 17.92 7.97
CA ALA A 86 2.02 19.13 8.49
C ALA A 86 2.43 20.42 7.76
N ALA A 87 3.62 20.47 7.16
CA ALA A 87 4.04 21.58 6.31
C ALA A 87 3.55 21.41 4.87
N TYR A 88 3.66 20.20 4.31
CA TYR A 88 3.16 19.86 2.97
C TYR A 88 1.66 20.10 2.85
N ASP A 89 0.87 19.70 3.84
CA ASP A 89 -0.57 19.88 3.84
C ASP A 89 -0.96 21.37 3.80
N LYS A 90 -0.06 22.31 4.14
CA LYS A 90 -0.30 23.76 4.02
C LYS A 90 0.05 24.34 2.65
N THR A 91 0.72 23.58 1.78
CA THR A 91 1.01 24.04 0.42
C THR A 91 -0.23 23.92 -0.46
N GLN A 92 -0.27 24.68 -1.56
CA GLN A 92 -1.35 24.56 -2.55
C GLN A 92 -1.50 23.11 -3.04
N GLU A 93 -0.38 22.45 -3.38
CA GLU A 93 -0.38 21.06 -3.82
C GLU A 93 -0.95 20.09 -2.77
N GLY A 94 -0.58 20.28 -1.49
CA GLY A 94 -1.08 19.44 -0.41
C GLY A 94 -2.59 19.65 -0.16
N GLN A 95 -3.06 20.89 -0.24
CA GLN A 95 -4.48 21.22 -0.14
C GLN A 95 -5.26 20.65 -1.32
N GLU A 96 -4.78 20.80 -2.55
CA GLU A 96 -5.40 20.20 -3.74
C GLU A 96 -5.47 18.67 -3.61
N ARG A 97 -4.40 18.02 -3.15
CA ARG A 97 -4.41 16.58 -2.88
C ARG A 97 -5.47 16.18 -1.85
N PHE A 98 -5.64 16.97 -0.78
CA PHE A 98 -6.64 16.72 0.24
C PHE A 98 -8.06 16.89 -0.31
N VAL A 99 -8.33 17.97 -1.03
CA VAL A 99 -9.61 18.24 -1.70
C VAL A 99 -9.95 17.13 -2.68
N ARG A 100 -9.03 16.79 -3.60
CA ARG A 100 -9.24 15.68 -4.55
C ARG A 100 -9.56 14.37 -3.86
N ARG A 101 -8.93 14.08 -2.72
CA ARG A 101 -9.23 12.89 -1.92
C ARG A 101 -10.64 12.95 -1.33
N ARG A 102 -11.01 14.09 -0.75
CA ARG A 102 -12.34 14.32 -0.15
C ARG A 102 -13.45 14.21 -1.19
N GLU A 103 -13.29 14.86 -2.33
CA GLU A 103 -14.24 14.79 -3.45
C GLU A 103 -14.41 13.35 -3.95
N ARG A 104 -13.30 12.59 -4.05
CA ARG A 104 -13.37 11.16 -4.39
C ARG A 104 -14.15 10.36 -3.36
N GLU A 105 -13.93 10.61 -2.06
CA GLU A 105 -14.63 9.93 -0.97
C GLU A 105 -16.13 10.29 -0.94
N GLU A 106 -16.50 11.55 -1.22
CA GLU A 106 -17.89 12.03 -1.26
C GLU A 106 -18.69 11.50 -2.47
N ARG A 107 -18.00 11.16 -3.57
CA ARG A 107 -18.62 10.51 -4.73
C ARG A 107 -18.95 9.02 -4.51
N ILE A 108 -18.58 8.45 -3.35
CA ILE A 108 -18.84 7.05 -3.00
C ILE A 108 -20.16 6.92 -2.24
N HIS A 109 -21.14 6.28 -2.89
CA HIS A 109 -22.31 5.75 -2.20
C HIS A 109 -21.91 4.43 -1.55
N THR A 110 -21.46 4.53 -0.29
CA THR A 110 -20.96 3.40 0.51
C THR A 110 -22.08 2.41 0.76
N ALA A 111 -21.81 1.12 0.57
CA ALA A 111 -22.81 0.09 0.80
C ALA A 111 -23.01 -0.15 2.31
N PRO A 112 -24.21 -0.51 2.77
CA PRO A 112 -24.46 -0.87 4.17
C PRO A 112 -23.54 -2.01 4.63
N SER A 113 -23.16 -2.05 5.92
CA SER A 113 -22.31 -3.12 6.47
C SER A 113 -22.84 -4.53 6.16
N LYS A 114 -24.16 -4.72 6.27
CA LYS A 114 -24.85 -6.00 5.94
C LYS A 114 -24.59 -6.48 4.51
N TYR A 115 -24.37 -5.56 3.56
CA TYR A 115 -24.02 -5.91 2.18
C TYR A 115 -22.64 -6.56 2.10
N ARG A 116 -21.65 -5.96 2.76
CA ARG A 116 -20.28 -6.49 2.83
C ARG A 116 -20.27 -7.87 3.49
N ASP A 117 -21.02 -8.04 4.58
CA ASP A 117 -21.15 -9.34 5.26
C ASP A 117 -21.75 -10.41 4.35
N ARG A 118 -22.76 -10.06 3.54
CA ARG A 118 -23.37 -10.98 2.55
C ARG A 118 -22.32 -11.44 1.54
N ILE A 119 -21.51 -10.53 1.01
CA ILE A 119 -20.45 -10.86 0.04
C ILE A 119 -19.39 -11.77 0.68
N VAL A 120 -18.93 -11.46 1.90
CA VAL A 120 -17.97 -12.29 2.63
C VAL A 120 -18.53 -13.69 2.84
N LYS A 121 -19.80 -13.81 3.24
CA LYS A 121 -20.48 -15.10 3.42
C LYS A 121 -20.59 -15.85 2.09
N HIS A 122 -21.00 -15.20 1.02
CA HIS A 122 -21.15 -15.79 -0.31
C HIS A 122 -19.85 -16.42 -0.80
N PHE A 123 -18.72 -15.73 -0.63
CA PHE A 123 -17.40 -16.22 -1.05
C PHE A 123 -16.64 -17.00 0.04
N GLY A 124 -17.30 -17.35 1.15
CA GLY A 124 -16.70 -18.17 2.21
C GLY A 124 -15.48 -17.52 2.89
N ASN A 125 -15.47 -16.20 3.01
CA ASN A 125 -14.39 -15.39 3.60
C ASN A 125 -13.02 -15.60 2.91
N ARG A 126 -13.02 -15.69 1.58
CA ARG A 126 -11.83 -15.89 0.74
C ARG A 126 -11.93 -15.07 -0.54
N CYS A 127 -10.81 -14.86 -1.20
CA CYS A 127 -10.79 -14.37 -2.57
C CYS A 127 -11.37 -15.44 -3.51
N PRO A 128 -12.42 -15.15 -4.31
CA PRO A 128 -13.02 -16.12 -5.23
C PRO A 128 -12.13 -16.44 -6.45
N ILE A 129 -11.16 -15.57 -6.77
CA ILE A 129 -10.22 -15.79 -7.88
C ILE A 129 -9.10 -16.75 -7.45
N THR A 130 -8.51 -16.56 -6.27
CA THR A 130 -7.31 -17.31 -5.84
C THR A 130 -7.56 -18.33 -4.73
N GLY A 131 -8.63 -18.19 -3.96
CA GLY A 131 -8.88 -18.95 -2.72
C GLY A 131 -8.14 -18.41 -1.48
N SER A 132 -7.36 -17.32 -1.63
CA SER A 132 -6.56 -16.72 -0.55
C SER A 132 -7.43 -16.25 0.63
N ARG A 133 -6.91 -16.43 1.85
CA ARG A 133 -7.44 -15.80 3.08
C ARG A 133 -6.87 -14.41 3.35
N ASP A 134 -5.75 -14.04 2.72
CA ASP A 134 -5.26 -12.67 2.69
C ASP A 134 -5.94 -11.94 1.54
N TRP A 135 -6.98 -11.18 1.86
CA TRP A 135 -7.81 -10.46 0.91
C TRP A 135 -8.27 -9.10 1.48
N THR A 136 -8.65 -8.21 0.56
CA THR A 136 -9.25 -6.90 0.81
C THR A 136 -10.43 -6.71 -0.13
N PHE A 137 -11.40 -5.86 0.20
CA PHE A 137 -12.41 -5.48 -0.79
C PHE A 137 -11.73 -4.66 -1.89
N ASP A 138 -11.96 -5.06 -3.13
CA ASP A 138 -11.55 -4.33 -4.34
C ASP A 138 -12.78 -3.73 -5.01
N HIS A 139 -12.67 -2.47 -5.43
CA HIS A 139 -13.68 -1.83 -6.27
C HIS A 139 -13.48 -2.26 -7.73
N VAL A 140 -14.50 -2.87 -8.32
CA VAL A 140 -14.47 -3.34 -9.71
C VAL A 140 -14.24 -2.16 -10.66
N VAL A 141 -15.08 -1.13 -10.56
CA VAL A 141 -14.86 0.22 -11.10
C VAL A 141 -14.09 1.03 -10.04
N PRO A 142 -12.80 1.32 -10.27
CA PRO A 142 -11.92 1.95 -9.29
C PRO A 142 -12.19 3.45 -9.17
N LEU A 143 -11.93 4.00 -7.98
CA LEU A 143 -12.06 5.43 -7.67
C LEU A 143 -11.22 6.34 -8.56
N ALA A 144 -10.17 5.80 -9.19
CA ALA A 144 -9.28 6.55 -10.08
C ALA A 144 -9.95 6.95 -11.40
N TRP A 145 -11.06 6.32 -11.79
CA TRP A 145 -11.79 6.62 -13.02
C TRP A 145 -12.65 7.89 -12.94
N ASP A 146 -12.65 8.56 -11.79
CA ASP A 146 -13.38 9.82 -11.52
C ASP A 146 -14.90 9.79 -11.78
N VAL A 147 -15.47 8.60 -11.95
CA VAL A 147 -16.91 8.37 -12.08
C VAL A 147 -17.60 8.28 -10.72
N LYS A 148 -18.91 8.59 -10.67
CA LYS A 148 -19.73 8.37 -9.47
C LYS A 148 -19.79 6.87 -9.18
N ILE A 149 -19.39 6.48 -7.97
CA ILE A 149 -19.31 5.07 -7.58
C ILE A 149 -20.37 4.73 -6.57
N VAL A 150 -21.09 3.64 -6.83
CA VAL A 150 -21.95 2.97 -5.87
C VAL A 150 -21.25 1.67 -5.50
N GLU A 151 -21.01 1.44 -4.21
CA GLU A 151 -20.32 0.20 -3.79
C GLU A 151 -21.18 -1.05 -3.99
N TYR A 152 -22.51 -0.90 -3.93
CA TYR A 152 -23.42 -1.98 -4.24
C TYR A 152 -23.20 -2.44 -5.69
N GLY A 153 -22.93 -3.73 -5.88
CA GLY A 153 -22.59 -4.32 -7.19
C GLY A 153 -21.19 -4.00 -7.70
N ASN A 154 -20.37 -3.25 -6.95
CA ASN A 154 -19.06 -2.78 -7.40
C ASN A 154 -17.89 -3.26 -6.52
N ILE A 155 -18.10 -4.17 -5.57
CA ILE A 155 -17.03 -4.66 -4.70
C ILE A 155 -16.98 -6.19 -4.65
N ILE A 156 -15.76 -6.73 -4.60
CA ILE A 156 -15.51 -8.17 -4.39
C ILE A 156 -14.33 -8.38 -3.43
N PRO A 157 -14.27 -9.51 -2.69
CA PRO A 157 -13.06 -9.91 -1.99
C PRO A 157 -11.98 -10.22 -3.02
N MET A 158 -10.85 -9.53 -2.97
CA MET A 158 -9.72 -9.81 -3.86
C MET A 158 -8.46 -9.98 -3.03
N SER A 159 -7.62 -10.97 -3.40
CA SER A 159 -6.36 -11.16 -2.68
C SER A 159 -5.52 -9.89 -2.71
N THR A 160 -4.83 -9.58 -1.61
CA THR A 160 -4.05 -8.34 -1.48
C THR A 160 -3.00 -8.19 -2.59
N LYS A 161 -2.50 -9.32 -3.12
CA LYS A 161 -1.60 -9.35 -4.29
C LYS A 161 -2.32 -8.95 -5.58
N LEU A 162 -3.45 -9.58 -5.90
CA LEU A 162 -4.18 -9.28 -7.13
C LEU A 162 -4.73 -7.85 -7.14
N ASN A 163 -5.25 -7.35 -6.00
CA ASN A 163 -5.72 -5.97 -5.89
C ASN A 163 -4.60 -4.97 -6.27
N LYS A 164 -3.36 -5.20 -5.80
CA LYS A 164 -2.19 -4.38 -6.18
C LYS A 164 -1.78 -4.47 -7.65
N ILE A 165 -2.11 -5.57 -8.32
CA ILE A 165 -1.83 -5.76 -9.75
C ILE A 165 -2.92 -5.07 -10.58
N LYS A 166 -4.20 -5.27 -10.22
CA LYS A 166 -5.35 -4.65 -10.86
C LYS A 166 -5.29 -3.12 -10.79
N LYS A 167 -5.06 -2.55 -9.60
CA LYS A 167 -5.04 -1.09 -9.39
C LYS A 167 -6.27 -0.41 -10.01
N ASP A 168 -6.03 0.48 -10.97
CA ASP A 168 -6.99 1.27 -11.72
C ASP A 168 -7.23 0.74 -13.14
N LYS A 169 -6.77 -0.47 -13.48
CA LYS A 169 -7.02 -1.11 -14.77
C LYS A 169 -8.51 -1.42 -14.95
N ASN A 170 -8.96 -1.46 -16.20
CA ASN A 170 -10.22 -2.09 -16.56
C ASN A 170 -10.24 -3.54 -16.08
N LEU A 171 -11.37 -3.96 -15.50
CA LEU A 171 -11.51 -5.30 -14.93
C LEU A 171 -11.20 -6.40 -15.95
N PHE A 172 -11.69 -6.26 -17.18
CA PHE A 172 -11.51 -7.25 -18.23
C PHE A 172 -10.11 -7.20 -18.82
N ASP A 173 -9.50 -6.01 -18.94
CA ASP A 173 -8.07 -5.91 -19.30
C ASP A 173 -7.19 -6.60 -18.25
N PHE A 174 -7.49 -6.43 -16.96
CA PHE A 174 -6.79 -7.10 -15.86
C PHE A 174 -6.95 -8.62 -15.92
N VAL A 175 -8.19 -9.10 -16.14
CA VAL A 175 -8.47 -10.54 -16.26
C VAL A 175 -7.75 -11.14 -17.47
N GLU A 176 -7.68 -10.41 -18.57
CA GLU A 176 -7.08 -10.89 -19.82
C GLU A 176 -5.55 -10.90 -19.79
N ASN A 177 -4.93 -9.92 -19.12
CA ASN A 177 -3.49 -9.72 -19.22
C ASN A 177 -2.70 -10.12 -17.95
N ASP A 178 -3.34 -10.15 -16.78
CA ASP A 178 -2.63 -10.33 -15.50
C ASP A 178 -2.99 -11.62 -14.75
N LEU A 179 -4.10 -12.28 -15.11
CA LEU A 179 -4.51 -13.53 -14.48
C LEU A 179 -3.99 -14.76 -15.22
N THR A 180 -3.59 -15.77 -14.44
CA THR A 180 -3.34 -17.12 -14.96
C THR A 180 -4.61 -17.74 -15.53
N GLU A 181 -4.48 -18.78 -16.35
CA GLU A 181 -5.62 -19.49 -16.95
C GLU A 181 -6.62 -20.04 -15.91
N LEU A 182 -6.11 -20.58 -14.80
CA LEU A 182 -6.95 -21.07 -13.70
C LEU A 182 -7.69 -19.93 -13.00
N GLU A 183 -7.01 -18.81 -12.73
CA GLU A 183 -7.62 -17.63 -12.10
C GLU A 183 -8.68 -17.01 -13.01
N ARG A 184 -8.43 -16.96 -14.32
CA ARG A 184 -9.37 -16.49 -15.34
C ARG A 184 -10.60 -17.38 -15.44
N THR A 185 -10.41 -18.70 -15.42
CA THR A 185 -11.50 -19.67 -15.37
C THR A 185 -12.37 -19.46 -14.15
N ARG A 186 -11.76 -19.30 -12.97
CA ARG A 186 -12.50 -18.99 -11.73
C ARG A 186 -13.22 -17.66 -11.80
N PHE A 187 -12.58 -16.62 -12.34
CA PHE A 187 -13.22 -15.33 -12.55
C PHE A 187 -14.49 -15.46 -13.41
N ASN A 188 -14.37 -16.13 -14.57
CA ASN A 188 -15.48 -16.28 -15.52
C ASN A 188 -16.64 -17.13 -14.98
N LEU A 189 -16.35 -18.17 -14.18
CA LEU A 189 -17.37 -19.07 -13.66
C LEU A 189 -18.00 -18.60 -12.34
N VAL A 190 -17.28 -17.81 -11.54
CA VAL A 190 -17.70 -17.47 -10.17
C VAL A 190 -17.92 -15.97 -10.01
N VAL A 191 -16.94 -15.15 -10.39
CA VAL A 191 -16.96 -13.71 -10.09
C VAL A 191 -17.84 -12.95 -11.07
N LEU A 192 -17.69 -13.21 -12.36
CA LEU A 192 -18.41 -12.51 -13.41
C LEU A 192 -19.93 -12.72 -13.33
N PRO A 193 -20.46 -13.95 -13.12
CA PRO A 193 -21.90 -14.15 -12.95
C PRO A 193 -22.44 -13.46 -11.69
N PHE A 194 -21.68 -13.50 -10.58
CA PHE A 194 -22.05 -12.80 -9.36
C PHE A 194 -22.17 -11.29 -9.59
N LEU A 195 -21.16 -10.66 -10.21
CA LEU A 195 -21.17 -9.24 -10.50
C LEU A 195 -22.32 -8.82 -11.42
N ALA A 196 -22.57 -9.60 -12.48
CA ALA A 196 -23.68 -9.34 -13.38
C ALA A 196 -25.03 -9.42 -12.64
N ALA A 197 -25.24 -10.46 -11.82
CA ALA A 197 -26.45 -10.64 -11.04
C ALA A 197 -26.67 -9.52 -10.00
N GLU A 198 -25.61 -9.10 -9.30
CA GLU A 198 -25.64 -8.00 -8.33
C GLU A 198 -26.01 -6.65 -8.95
N ASN A 199 -25.72 -6.48 -10.24
CA ASN A 199 -26.10 -5.28 -11.00
C ASN A 199 -27.40 -5.47 -11.80
N HIS A 200 -28.09 -6.60 -11.64
CA HIS A 200 -29.31 -6.93 -12.39
C HIS A 200 -29.12 -6.89 -13.92
N MET A 201 -27.96 -7.33 -14.39
CA MET A 201 -27.60 -7.35 -15.80
C MET A 201 -27.32 -8.78 -16.29
N SER A 202 -27.47 -9.00 -17.59
CA SER A 202 -26.82 -10.15 -18.23
C SER A 202 -25.30 -9.98 -18.19
N ILE A 203 -24.56 -11.08 -18.36
CA ILE A 203 -23.09 -11.03 -18.38
C ILE A 203 -22.58 -10.10 -19.48
N ASP A 204 -23.16 -10.16 -20.68
CA ASP A 204 -22.72 -9.32 -21.80
C ASP A 204 -23.02 -7.85 -21.57
N ARG A 205 -24.22 -7.54 -21.03
CA ARG A 205 -24.58 -6.17 -20.65
C ARG A 205 -23.68 -5.63 -19.55
N TYR A 206 -23.28 -6.46 -18.59
CA TYR A 206 -22.35 -6.07 -17.55
C TYR A 206 -20.95 -5.78 -18.11
N LYS A 207 -20.46 -6.60 -19.05
CA LYS A 207 -19.19 -6.35 -19.76
C LYS A 207 -19.21 -5.02 -20.50
N GLU A 208 -20.28 -4.78 -21.26
CA GLU A 208 -20.49 -3.54 -21.99
C GLU A 208 -20.53 -2.34 -21.04
N TYR A 209 -21.28 -2.43 -19.95
CA TYR A 209 -21.37 -1.37 -18.94
C TYR A 209 -19.99 -0.97 -18.39
N ILE A 210 -19.16 -1.93 -17.97
CA ILE A 210 -17.82 -1.66 -17.44
C ILE A 210 -16.92 -1.01 -18.50
N ASN A 211 -16.97 -1.51 -19.74
CA ASN A 211 -16.14 -0.97 -20.82
C ASN A 211 -16.57 0.44 -21.21
N THR A 212 -17.86 0.71 -21.35
CA THR A 212 -18.39 2.05 -21.63
C THR A 212 -18.06 3.02 -20.51
N THR A 213 -18.16 2.58 -19.25
CA THR A 213 -17.77 3.38 -18.07
C THR A 213 -16.28 3.71 -18.10
N TYR A 214 -15.42 2.75 -18.45
CA TYR A 214 -13.98 2.98 -18.59
C TYR A 214 -13.63 3.95 -19.72
N GLN A 215 -14.31 3.87 -20.86
CA GLN A 215 -14.09 4.79 -21.97
C GLN A 215 -14.57 6.21 -21.64
N ALA A 216 -15.67 6.35 -20.91
CA ALA A 216 -16.14 7.65 -20.42
C ALA A 216 -15.15 8.29 -19.44
N ALA A 217 -14.52 7.48 -18.58
CA ALA A 217 -13.52 7.92 -17.61
C ALA A 217 -12.18 8.38 -18.22
N LYS A 218 -11.89 8.00 -19.47
CA LYS A 218 -10.66 8.38 -20.18
C LYS A 218 -10.75 9.74 -20.91
N LYS A 219 -11.95 10.31 -21.02
CA LYS A 219 -12.19 11.60 -21.66
C LYS A 219 -12.00 12.73 -20.65
#